data_AF-A0A957VK32-F1
#
_entry.id   AF-A0A957VK32-F1
#
_cell.length_a   1.000
_cell.length_b   1.000
_cell.length_c   1.000
_cell.angle_alpha   90.00
_cell.angle_beta   90.00
_cell.angle_gamma   90.00
#
_symmetry.space_group_name_H-M   'P 1'
#
loop_
_entity.id
_entity.type
_entity.pdbx_description
1 polymer ?
#
loop_
_entity_poly.entity_id
_entity_poly.type
_entity_poly.pdbx_seq_one_letter_code
_entity_poly.pdbx_strand_id
1 'polypeptide(L)'
;MAQLRSEIIDLLRSVYAEDDVQSIARRLALRLDAPIASGQPAADRVTERDVILITYGDQIREPGVPPLQTLGATLQELIGGVINGVHILPFFPYTSDDGFSVVDYKQVNPDWGTWADVRRMGAHFRLMFDAVINHISQASDWFQAFRRGEAPYTDFFIVVDPGTDLSQVVRPRTLPLLTPVETADGVKHVWTTFSADQIDINYSSPDLLLAVLDVLLFYVEQNAQLIRLDAIG
;
A
#
# COMPACT_ATOMS: atom_id res chain seq x y z
N MET A 1 -21.63 -6.08 -12.22
CA MET A 1 -21.61 -6.12 -10.73
C MET A 1 -21.91 -7.51 -10.16
N ALA A 2 -23.00 -8.19 -10.54
CA ALA A 2 -23.32 -9.51 -9.99
C ALA A 2 -22.22 -10.58 -10.22
N GLN A 3 -21.68 -10.64 -11.44
CA GLN A 3 -20.58 -11.57 -11.77
C GLN A 3 -19.32 -11.31 -10.93
N LEU A 4 -18.85 -10.06 -10.88
CA LEU A 4 -17.69 -9.67 -10.07
C LEU A 4 -17.87 -10.00 -8.58
N ARG A 5 -19.08 -9.80 -8.04
CA ARG A 5 -19.39 -10.16 -6.65
C ARG A 5 -19.28 -11.67 -6.41
N SER A 6 -19.72 -12.49 -7.37
CA SER A 6 -19.55 -13.95 -7.29
C SER A 6 -18.08 -14.34 -7.30
N GLU A 7 -17.29 -13.77 -8.23
CA GLU A 7 -15.86 -14.05 -8.35
C GLU A 7 -15.09 -13.68 -7.08
N ILE A 8 -15.41 -12.52 -6.47
CA ILE A 8 -14.82 -12.11 -5.18
C ILE A 8 -15.14 -13.13 -4.08
N ILE A 9 -16.39 -13.59 -3.97
CA ILE A 9 -16.77 -14.58 -2.95
C ILE A 9 -16.01 -15.89 -3.14
N ASP A 10 -15.87 -16.34 -4.38
CA ASP A 10 -15.15 -17.59 -4.69
C ASP A 10 -13.65 -17.47 -4.35
N LEU A 11 -13.04 -16.31 -4.58
CA LEU A 11 -11.67 -16.04 -4.14
C LEU A 11 -11.55 -16.07 -2.62
N LEU A 12 -12.46 -15.42 -1.90
CA LEU A 12 -12.46 -15.38 -0.43
C LEU A 12 -12.57 -16.79 0.17
N ARG A 13 -13.42 -17.66 -0.39
CA ARG A 13 -13.58 -19.06 0.06
C ARG A 13 -12.32 -19.90 -0.07
N SER A 14 -11.39 -19.52 -0.93
CA SER A 14 -10.13 -20.25 -1.08
C SER A 14 -9.11 -19.94 0.02
N VAL A 15 -9.35 -18.87 0.81
CA VAL A 15 -8.40 -18.37 1.81
C VAL A 15 -9.00 -18.30 3.23
N TYR A 16 -10.30 -17.98 3.35
CA TYR A 16 -10.96 -17.73 4.63
C TYR A 16 -12.06 -18.75 4.94
N ALA A 17 -12.37 -18.90 6.23
CA ALA A 17 -13.50 -19.72 6.68
C ALA A 17 -14.84 -19.11 6.24
N GLU A 18 -15.88 -19.94 6.07
CA GLU A 18 -17.16 -19.49 5.50
C GLU A 18 -17.82 -18.34 6.31
N ASP A 19 -17.70 -18.35 7.65
CA ASP A 19 -18.23 -17.28 8.49
C ASP A 19 -17.54 -15.92 8.20
N ASP A 20 -16.22 -15.94 7.97
CA ASP A 20 -15.45 -14.75 7.61
C ASP A 20 -15.78 -14.28 6.19
N VAL A 21 -15.95 -15.20 5.24
CA VAL A 21 -16.31 -14.88 3.85
C VAL A 21 -17.58 -14.03 3.79
N GLN A 22 -18.62 -14.43 4.52
CA GLN A 22 -19.89 -13.69 4.54
C GLN A 22 -19.72 -12.30 5.15
N SER A 23 -18.94 -12.19 6.23
CA SER A 23 -18.63 -10.92 6.89
C SER A 23 -17.85 -9.96 5.97
N ILE A 24 -16.77 -10.45 5.34
CA ILE A 24 -15.93 -9.69 4.41
C ILE A 24 -16.76 -9.24 3.22
N ALA A 25 -17.49 -10.16 2.57
CA ALA A 25 -18.29 -9.85 1.38
C ALA A 25 -19.34 -8.78 1.66
N ARG A 26 -20.00 -8.83 2.82
CA ARG A 26 -20.97 -7.81 3.24
C ARG A 26 -20.32 -6.45 3.44
N ARG A 27 -19.21 -6.38 4.17
CA ARG A 27 -18.50 -5.11 4.45
C ARG A 27 -17.91 -4.50 3.19
N LEU A 28 -17.33 -5.32 2.32
CA LEU A 28 -16.81 -4.90 1.03
C LEU A 28 -17.93 -4.38 0.11
N ALA A 29 -19.08 -5.07 0.05
CA ALA A 29 -20.23 -4.60 -0.71
C ALA A 29 -20.67 -3.19 -0.26
N LEU A 30 -20.78 -2.96 1.05
CA LEU A 30 -21.12 -1.63 1.59
C LEU A 30 -20.10 -0.56 1.17
N ARG A 31 -18.81 -0.90 1.16
CA ARG A 31 -17.75 0.01 0.74
C ARG A 31 -17.78 0.32 -0.76
N LEU A 32 -18.11 -0.67 -1.59
CA LEU A 32 -18.21 -0.53 -3.05
C LEU A 32 -19.48 0.19 -3.51
N ASP A 33 -20.57 0.06 -2.74
CA ASP A 33 -21.83 0.76 -3.02
C ASP A 33 -21.83 2.22 -2.50
N ALA A 34 -20.82 2.60 -1.71
CA ALA A 34 -20.64 3.96 -1.24
C ALA A 34 -20.31 4.92 -2.42
N PRO A 35 -20.84 6.16 -2.42
CA PRO A 35 -20.52 7.13 -3.47
C PRO A 35 -19.02 7.42 -3.51
N ILE A 36 -18.40 7.23 -4.67
CA ILE A 36 -17.02 7.64 -4.90
C ILE A 36 -17.03 9.17 -5.06
N ALA A 37 -16.35 9.88 -4.16
CA ALA A 37 -16.36 11.35 -4.09
C ALA A 37 -15.83 12.02 -5.37
N SER A 38 -14.92 11.34 -6.07
CA SER A 38 -14.40 11.74 -7.37
C SER A 38 -13.63 10.56 -7.97
N GLY A 39 -13.91 10.22 -9.22
CA GLY A 39 -13.08 9.30 -9.99
C GLY A 39 -13.15 9.71 -11.45
N GLN A 40 -12.00 9.81 -12.10
CA GLN A 40 -11.99 9.84 -13.55
C GLN A 40 -12.60 8.53 -14.10
N PRO A 41 -13.17 8.53 -15.32
CA PRO A 41 -13.59 7.31 -15.97
C PRO A 41 -12.46 6.27 -15.94
N ALA A 42 -12.82 4.99 -15.82
CA ALA A 42 -11.84 3.91 -15.87
C ALA A 42 -10.93 4.11 -17.08
N ALA A 43 -9.63 4.22 -16.82
CA ALA A 43 -8.65 4.41 -17.86
C ALA A 43 -8.66 3.20 -18.79
N ASP A 44 -8.45 3.42 -20.10
CA ASP A 44 -8.34 2.33 -21.05
C ASP A 44 -7.27 1.33 -20.61
N ARG A 45 -7.39 0.06 -21.01
CA ARG A 45 -6.36 -0.95 -20.72
C ARG A 45 -5.01 -0.48 -21.27
N VAL A 46 -3.93 -0.81 -20.56
CA VAL A 46 -2.57 -0.58 -21.04
C VAL A 46 -2.38 -1.36 -22.36
N THR A 47 -1.69 -0.74 -23.30
CA THR A 47 -1.39 -1.21 -24.65
C THR A 47 0.10 -1.07 -24.96
N GLU A 48 0.54 -1.54 -26.11
CA GLU A 48 1.90 -1.35 -26.62
C GLU A 48 2.27 0.12 -26.90
N ARG A 49 1.31 1.04 -26.82
CA ARG A 49 1.51 2.48 -27.02
C ARG A 49 1.82 3.24 -25.73
N ASP A 50 1.68 2.61 -24.58
CA ASP A 50 1.93 3.23 -23.30
C ASP A 50 3.42 3.27 -22.98
N VAL A 51 3.90 4.45 -22.59
CA VAL A 51 5.29 4.69 -22.18
C VAL A 51 5.24 5.28 -20.78
N ILE A 52 5.66 4.47 -19.81
CA ILE A 52 5.58 4.78 -18.38
C ILE A 52 6.97 5.08 -17.85
N LEU A 53 7.13 6.29 -17.29
CA LEU A 53 8.34 6.67 -16.57
C LEU A 53 8.24 6.24 -15.10
N ILE A 54 9.27 5.57 -14.58
CA ILE A 54 9.41 5.29 -13.14
C ILE A 54 10.35 6.33 -12.54
N THR A 55 9.93 7.02 -11.48
CA THR A 55 10.75 8.05 -10.84
C THR A 55 10.34 8.27 -9.38
N TYR A 56 11.28 8.76 -8.57
CA TYR A 56 10.95 9.26 -7.23
C TYR A 56 10.24 10.62 -7.33
N GLY A 57 9.28 10.85 -6.43
CA GLY A 57 8.49 12.09 -6.38
C GLY A 57 9.34 13.35 -6.14
N ASP A 58 10.54 13.18 -5.61
CA ASP A 58 11.48 14.21 -5.22
C ASP A 58 12.78 14.21 -6.04
N GLN A 59 12.81 13.47 -7.16
CA GLN A 59 13.97 13.34 -8.04
C GLN A 59 14.37 14.69 -8.69
N ILE A 60 13.39 15.55 -8.93
CA ILE A 60 13.56 16.90 -9.49
C ILE A 60 13.00 17.90 -8.49
N ARG A 61 13.83 18.87 -8.08
CA ARG A 61 13.51 19.81 -7.00
C ARG A 61 13.80 21.24 -7.41
N GLU A 62 12.96 22.15 -6.93
CA GLU A 62 13.16 23.59 -7.01
C GLU A 62 13.07 24.18 -5.58
N PRO A 63 14.01 25.05 -5.19
CA PRO A 63 13.96 25.66 -3.85
C PRO A 63 12.64 26.39 -3.58
N GLY A 64 11.97 26.03 -2.48
CA GLY A 64 10.71 26.66 -2.05
C GLY A 64 9.45 26.15 -2.75
N VAL A 65 9.56 25.16 -3.65
CA VAL A 65 8.42 24.53 -4.32
C VAL A 65 8.31 23.06 -3.87
N PRO A 66 7.10 22.54 -3.57
CA PRO A 66 6.94 21.13 -3.25
C PRO A 66 7.45 20.23 -4.40
N PRO A 67 8.30 19.21 -4.12
CA PRO A 67 8.91 18.38 -5.16
C PRO A 67 7.93 17.76 -6.17
N LEU A 68 6.75 17.31 -5.72
CA LEU A 68 5.75 16.74 -6.64
C LEU A 68 5.22 17.76 -7.66
N GLN A 69 5.18 19.05 -7.30
CA GLN A 69 4.81 20.11 -8.25
C GLN A 69 5.92 20.34 -9.28
N THR A 70 7.17 20.44 -8.83
CA THR A 70 8.33 20.62 -9.71
C THR A 70 8.44 19.44 -10.68
N LEU A 71 8.32 18.21 -10.18
CA LEU A 71 8.33 17.01 -11.01
C LEU A 71 7.22 17.07 -12.06
N GLY A 72 5.97 17.30 -11.66
CA GLY A 72 4.83 17.31 -12.57
C GLY A 72 4.98 18.35 -13.68
N ALA A 73 5.37 19.58 -13.34
CA ALA A 73 5.62 20.65 -14.30
C ALA A 73 6.76 20.31 -15.26
N THR A 74 7.88 19.80 -14.73
CA THR A 74 9.06 19.44 -15.52
C THR A 74 8.76 18.32 -16.52
N LEU A 75 8.06 17.26 -16.08
CA LEU A 75 7.71 16.15 -16.95
C LEU A 75 6.76 16.60 -18.05
N GLN A 76 5.76 17.42 -17.72
CA GLN A 76 4.81 17.97 -18.68
C GLN A 76 5.49 18.83 -19.74
N GLU A 77 6.40 19.71 -19.33
CA GLU A 77 7.13 20.61 -20.24
C GLU A 77 8.10 19.86 -21.15
N LEU A 78 8.92 18.97 -20.57
CA LEU A 78 10.06 18.40 -21.30
C LEU A 78 9.72 17.13 -22.09
N ILE A 79 8.85 16.27 -21.54
CA ILE A 79 8.61 14.93 -22.10
C ILE A 79 7.15 14.50 -22.15
N GLY A 80 6.20 15.40 -21.87
CA GLY A 80 4.76 15.10 -21.86
C GLY A 80 4.17 14.67 -23.20
N GLY A 81 4.87 14.92 -24.31
CA GLY A 81 4.52 14.40 -25.64
C GLY A 81 5.08 13.01 -25.96
N VAL A 82 5.91 12.44 -25.07
CA VAL A 82 6.61 11.16 -25.28
C VAL A 82 6.10 10.10 -24.32
N ILE A 83 5.92 10.47 -23.05
CA ILE A 83 5.37 9.59 -22.02
C ILE A 83 3.90 9.90 -21.78
N ASN A 84 3.13 8.89 -21.40
CA ASN A 84 1.72 9.05 -21.04
C ASN A 84 1.39 8.51 -19.64
N GLY A 85 2.36 7.86 -18.98
CA GLY A 85 2.23 7.41 -17.60
C GLY A 85 3.45 7.71 -16.75
N VAL A 86 3.20 7.87 -15.45
CA VAL A 86 4.23 8.07 -14.43
C VAL A 86 3.96 7.13 -13.27
N HIS A 87 4.92 6.25 -13.00
CA HIS A 87 5.02 5.53 -11.74
C HIS A 87 5.82 6.37 -10.76
N ILE A 88 5.11 6.94 -9.80
CA ILE A 88 5.71 7.64 -8.69
C ILE A 88 6.06 6.58 -7.64
N LEU A 89 7.35 6.32 -7.46
CA LEU A 89 7.86 5.46 -6.38
C LEU A 89 7.33 5.95 -5.01
N PRO A 90 7.33 5.11 -3.96
CA PRO A 90 6.49 5.36 -2.78
C PRO A 90 6.68 6.76 -2.22
N PHE A 91 5.60 7.55 -2.26
CA PHE A 91 5.58 8.97 -1.90
C PHE A 91 4.79 9.23 -0.61
N PHE A 92 4.50 8.17 0.14
CA PHE A 92 3.92 8.23 1.48
C PHE A 92 5.00 8.58 2.52
N PRO A 93 4.65 9.05 3.73
CA PRO A 93 5.60 9.09 4.84
C PRO A 93 6.22 7.71 5.07
N TYR A 94 7.54 7.65 5.25
CA TYR A 94 8.29 6.42 5.43
C TYR A 94 9.44 6.60 6.43
N THR A 95 9.96 5.50 6.97
CA THR A 95 11.08 5.51 7.93
C THR A 95 12.39 4.97 7.36
N SER A 96 12.33 4.08 6.37
CA SER A 96 13.51 3.47 5.75
C SER A 96 13.20 2.92 4.35
N ASP A 97 14.22 2.33 3.71
CA ASP A 97 14.14 1.65 2.41
C ASP A 97 13.55 2.53 1.30
N ASP A 98 13.96 3.80 1.25
CA ASP A 98 13.59 4.77 0.20
C ASP A 98 12.09 4.80 -0.15
N GLY A 99 11.22 4.71 0.86
CA GLY A 99 9.77 4.76 0.70
C GLY A 99 9.05 3.43 0.95
N PHE A 100 9.77 2.31 0.99
CA PHE A 100 9.18 0.97 1.16
C PHE A 100 8.93 0.57 2.62
N SER A 101 9.29 1.39 3.60
CA SER A 101 8.80 1.24 4.98
C SER A 101 7.75 2.31 5.28
N VAL A 102 6.51 2.08 4.83
CA VAL A 102 5.41 3.07 4.84
C VAL A 102 4.85 3.26 6.26
N VAL A 103 4.71 4.52 6.68
CA VAL A 103 4.13 4.91 7.98
C VAL A 103 2.62 5.13 7.88
N ASP A 104 2.17 5.85 6.85
CA ASP A 104 0.76 6.16 6.61
C ASP A 104 0.43 6.05 5.12
N TYR A 105 -0.34 5.02 4.76
CA TYR A 105 -0.78 4.78 3.39
C TYR A 105 -1.62 5.91 2.79
N LYS A 106 -2.29 6.74 3.60
CA LYS A 106 -3.28 7.71 3.10
C LYS A 106 -2.80 9.16 3.11
N GLN A 107 -1.55 9.39 3.48
CA GLN A 107 -0.93 10.71 3.49
C GLN A 107 0.16 10.80 2.42
N VAL A 108 0.18 11.87 1.64
CA VAL A 108 1.37 12.21 0.84
C VAL A 108 2.46 12.71 1.78
N ASN A 109 3.71 12.28 1.57
CA ASN A 109 4.85 12.74 2.36
C ASN A 109 4.83 14.28 2.44
N PRO A 110 4.69 14.87 3.65
CA PRO A 110 4.55 16.31 3.82
C PRO A 110 5.69 17.14 3.23
N ASP A 111 6.88 16.57 3.14
CA ASP A 111 8.05 17.24 2.55
C ASP A 111 7.99 17.28 1.01
N TRP A 112 7.13 16.46 0.40
CA TRP A 112 7.04 16.27 -1.05
C TRP A 112 5.82 16.98 -1.65
N GLY A 113 4.72 17.09 -0.89
CA GLY A 113 3.53 17.83 -1.28
C GLY A 113 2.25 17.27 -0.67
N THR A 114 1.15 17.37 -1.43
CA THR A 114 -0.18 16.98 -1.00
C THR A 114 -0.89 16.15 -2.07
N TRP A 115 -2.03 15.54 -1.72
CA TRP A 115 -2.90 14.89 -2.70
C TRP A 115 -3.39 15.84 -3.80
N ALA A 116 -3.46 17.16 -3.56
CA ALA A 116 -3.80 18.11 -4.60
C ALA A 116 -2.71 18.19 -5.69
N ASP A 117 -1.45 18.02 -5.31
CA ASP A 117 -0.31 18.00 -6.25
C ASP A 117 -0.29 16.71 -7.06
N VAL A 118 -0.55 15.58 -6.41
CA VAL A 118 -0.70 14.27 -7.08
C VAL A 118 -1.85 14.32 -8.10
N ARG A 119 -3.03 14.81 -7.71
CA ARG A 119 -4.17 14.93 -8.63
C ARG A 119 -3.91 15.91 -9.78
N ARG A 120 -3.13 16.97 -9.56
CA ARG A 120 -2.72 17.89 -10.62
C ARG A 120 -1.85 17.17 -11.66
N MET A 121 -0.89 16.36 -11.22
CA MET A 121 -0.09 15.54 -12.12
C MET A 121 -0.95 14.51 -12.87
N GLY A 122 -1.91 13.89 -12.17
CA GLY A 122 -2.86 12.94 -12.75
C GLY A 122 -3.84 13.53 -13.77
N ALA A 123 -3.92 14.84 -13.90
CA ALA A 123 -4.65 15.49 -15.00
C ALA A 123 -3.92 15.38 -16.35
N HIS A 124 -2.62 15.08 -16.33
CA HIS A 124 -1.76 15.02 -17.51
C HIS A 124 -1.19 13.63 -17.78
N PHE A 125 -1.05 12.79 -16.75
CA PHE A 125 -0.44 11.47 -16.84
C PHE A 125 -1.29 10.39 -16.20
N ARG A 126 -1.22 9.18 -16.74
CA ARG A 126 -1.66 7.95 -16.07
C ARG A 126 -0.75 7.69 -14.87
N LEU A 127 -1.29 7.76 -13.65
CA LEU A 127 -0.49 7.55 -12.45
C LEU A 127 -0.48 6.08 -12.02
N MET A 128 0.71 5.58 -11.68
CA MET A 128 0.94 4.33 -10.98
C MET A 128 1.47 4.60 -9.59
N PHE A 129 0.86 3.98 -8.58
CA PHE A 129 1.31 4.03 -7.18
C PHE A 129 1.76 2.65 -6.72
N ASP A 130 2.73 2.62 -5.80
CA ASP A 130 3.07 1.41 -5.06
C ASP A 130 2.04 1.12 -3.96
N ALA A 131 1.54 -0.11 -3.93
CA ALA A 131 0.88 -0.70 -2.79
C ALA A 131 1.89 -1.57 -2.04
N VAL A 132 2.55 -0.97 -1.05
CA VAL A 132 3.46 -1.68 -0.14
C VAL A 132 2.65 -2.32 0.99
N ILE A 133 2.01 -3.44 0.64
CA ILE A 133 0.99 -4.08 1.48
C ILE A 133 1.38 -5.49 1.91
N ASN A 134 2.66 -5.87 1.82
CA ASN A 134 3.17 -7.07 2.51
C ASN A 134 3.65 -6.74 3.92
N HIS A 135 4.16 -5.52 4.12
CA HIS A 135 4.73 -5.05 5.37
C HIS A 135 4.47 -3.55 5.54
N ILE A 136 4.63 -3.07 6.75
CA ILE A 136 4.43 -1.66 7.14
C ILE A 136 5.54 -1.22 8.09
N SER A 137 5.82 0.07 8.16
CA SER A 137 6.78 0.62 9.12
C SER A 137 6.38 0.30 10.56
N GLN A 138 7.38 -0.02 11.39
CA GLN A 138 7.19 -0.08 12.84
C GLN A 138 6.70 1.25 13.42
N ALA A 139 6.89 2.39 12.74
CA ALA A 139 6.40 3.69 13.20
C ALA A 139 4.92 3.95 12.84
N SER A 140 4.28 3.05 12.07
CA SER A 140 2.88 3.18 11.69
C SER A 140 1.91 3.15 12.87
N ASP A 141 0.79 3.86 12.74
CA ASP A 141 -0.27 3.86 13.75
C ASP A 141 -0.83 2.45 14.00
N TRP A 142 -0.88 1.61 12.95
CA TRP A 142 -1.32 0.21 13.08
C TRP A 142 -0.40 -0.57 14.01
N PHE A 143 0.92 -0.45 13.83
CA PHE A 143 1.87 -1.16 14.67
C PHE A 143 1.94 -0.59 16.09
N GLN A 144 1.83 0.74 16.24
CA GLN A 144 1.76 1.34 17.57
C GLN A 144 0.49 0.91 18.32
N ALA A 145 -0.64 0.75 17.63
CA ALA A 145 -1.87 0.22 18.22
C ALA A 145 -1.75 -1.27 18.60
N PHE A 146 -1.09 -2.09 17.77
CA PHE A 146 -0.73 -3.46 18.11
C PHE A 146 0.12 -3.54 19.39
N ARG A 147 1.14 -2.67 19.53
CA ARG A 147 1.98 -2.61 20.73
C ARG A 147 1.18 -2.23 21.98
N ARG A 148 0.12 -1.44 21.82
CA ARG A 148 -0.80 -1.08 22.91
C ARG A 148 -1.89 -2.13 23.19
N GLY A 149 -1.96 -3.21 22.41
CA GLY A 149 -2.97 -4.25 22.58
C GLY A 149 -4.37 -3.85 22.09
N GLU A 150 -4.46 -2.92 21.14
CA GLU A 150 -5.73 -2.37 20.67
C GLU A 150 -6.32 -3.21 19.51
N ALA A 151 -7.53 -3.73 19.68
CA ALA A 151 -8.26 -4.38 18.60
C ALA A 151 -8.74 -3.35 17.55
N PRO A 152 -8.73 -3.68 16.24
CA PRO A 152 -8.39 -4.99 15.65
C PRO A 152 -6.89 -5.19 15.38
N TYR A 153 -6.04 -4.20 15.69
CA TYR A 153 -4.62 -4.21 15.33
C TYR A 153 -3.81 -5.32 16.00
N THR A 154 -4.32 -5.90 17.09
CA THR A 154 -3.74 -7.10 17.72
C THR A 154 -3.55 -8.27 16.75
N ASP A 155 -4.40 -8.38 15.72
CA ASP A 155 -4.35 -9.47 14.73
C ASP A 155 -3.75 -9.05 13.39
N PHE A 156 -3.28 -7.80 13.25
CA PHE A 156 -2.78 -7.25 11.98
C PHE A 156 -1.34 -7.71 11.67
N PHE A 157 -0.63 -8.31 12.62
CA PHE A 157 0.78 -8.64 12.50
C PHE A 157 1.04 -10.12 12.81
N ILE A 158 2.06 -10.67 12.17
CA ILE A 158 2.43 -12.07 12.35
C ILE A 158 3.35 -12.16 13.57
N VAL A 159 2.88 -12.84 14.62
CA VAL A 159 3.68 -13.16 15.82
C VAL A 159 4.07 -14.63 15.77
N VAL A 160 5.36 -14.92 15.94
CA VAL A 160 5.90 -16.28 15.84
C VAL A 160 6.69 -16.62 17.08
N ASP A 161 6.57 -17.85 17.56
CA ASP A 161 7.40 -18.34 18.67
C ASP A 161 8.89 -18.33 18.25
N PRO A 162 9.81 -17.74 19.03
CA PRO A 162 11.22 -17.65 18.67
C PRO A 162 11.93 -19.02 18.52
N GLY A 163 11.35 -20.11 19.05
CA GLY A 163 11.81 -21.49 18.87
C GLY A 163 11.30 -22.18 17.60
N THR A 164 10.48 -21.51 16.78
CA THR A 164 9.99 -22.07 15.51
C THR A 164 11.14 -22.33 14.54
N ASP A 165 11.20 -23.52 13.92
CA ASP A 165 12.18 -23.82 12.87
C ASP A 165 11.82 -23.08 11.58
N LEU A 166 12.62 -22.05 11.26
CA LEU A 166 12.45 -21.22 10.06
C LEU A 166 13.49 -21.53 8.98
N SER A 167 14.21 -22.66 9.08
CA SER A 167 15.32 -23.01 8.18
C SER A 167 14.90 -23.20 6.72
N GLN A 168 13.63 -23.49 6.46
CA GLN A 168 13.08 -23.68 5.11
C GLN A 168 12.59 -22.37 4.45
N VAL A 169 12.63 -21.23 5.15
CA VAL A 169 12.16 -19.95 4.61
C VAL A 169 13.14 -19.44 3.55
N VAL A 170 12.65 -19.29 2.33
CA VAL A 170 13.39 -18.68 1.21
C VAL A 170 13.07 -17.19 1.17
N ARG A 171 14.09 -16.35 1.00
CA ARG A 171 13.94 -14.90 1.14
C ARG A 171 15.05 -14.13 0.44
N PRO A 172 14.79 -12.86 0.08
CA PRO A 172 15.76 -12.01 -0.61
C PRO A 172 16.86 -11.47 0.30
N ARG A 173 16.65 -11.39 1.62
CA ARG A 173 17.57 -10.81 2.61
C ARG A 173 17.99 -11.83 3.67
N THR A 174 19.22 -11.74 4.16
CA THR A 174 19.78 -12.65 5.18
C THR A 174 19.64 -12.14 6.63
N LEU A 175 18.92 -11.04 6.86
CA LEU A 175 18.66 -10.45 8.18
C LEU A 175 17.83 -11.38 9.08
N PRO A 176 17.70 -11.20 10.40
CA PRO A 176 16.80 -12.03 11.20
C PRO A 176 15.34 -11.97 10.71
N LEU A 177 14.60 -13.10 10.72
CA LEU A 177 13.17 -13.15 10.38
C LEU A 177 12.27 -12.62 11.49
N LEU A 178 12.75 -12.65 12.73
CA LEU A 178 11.99 -12.33 13.92
C LEU A 178 12.62 -11.13 14.61
N THR A 179 11.80 -10.13 14.89
CA THR A 179 12.19 -8.93 15.64
C THR A 179 11.45 -8.92 16.99
N PRO A 180 12.16 -8.91 18.13
CA PRO A 180 11.51 -8.80 19.43
C PRO A 180 10.98 -7.38 19.64
N VAL A 181 9.74 -7.25 20.08
CA VAL A 181 9.07 -5.98 20.31
C VAL A 181 8.31 -5.97 21.64
N GLU A 182 8.45 -4.88 22.39
CA GLU A 182 7.70 -4.67 23.62
C GLU A 182 6.25 -4.30 23.30
N THR A 183 5.32 -5.05 23.89
CA THR A 183 3.87 -4.82 23.79
C THR A 183 3.24 -4.79 25.18
N ALA A 184 1.97 -4.36 25.26
CA ALA A 184 1.19 -4.36 26.50
C ALA A 184 1.09 -5.76 27.16
N ASP A 185 1.20 -6.83 26.37
CA ASP A 185 1.15 -8.23 26.84
C ASP A 185 2.57 -8.83 27.08
N GLY A 186 3.62 -8.00 27.03
CA GLY A 186 5.02 -8.43 27.11
C GLY A 186 5.70 -8.50 25.74
N VAL A 187 6.89 -9.10 25.71
CA VAL A 187 7.70 -9.22 24.49
C VAL A 187 7.06 -10.19 23.51
N LYS A 188 6.79 -9.72 22.29
CA LYS A 188 6.36 -10.54 21.15
C LYS A 188 7.47 -10.58 20.10
N HIS A 189 7.59 -11.69 19.36
CA HIS A 189 8.52 -11.78 18.23
C HIS A 189 7.71 -11.67 16.94
N VAL A 190 7.84 -10.53 16.26
CA VAL A 190 7.09 -10.25 15.03
C VAL A 190 7.90 -10.64 13.81
N TRP A 191 7.20 -11.07 12.76
CA TRP A 191 7.81 -11.43 11.48
C TRP A 191 8.25 -10.19 10.70
N THR A 192 9.48 -10.21 10.20
CA THR A 192 10.12 -9.11 9.48
C THR A 192 10.98 -9.66 8.34
N THR A 193 10.39 -9.98 7.18
CA THR A 193 11.11 -10.68 6.11
C THR A 193 12.19 -9.82 5.45
N PHE A 194 12.01 -8.50 5.44
CA PHE A 194 12.91 -7.55 4.81
C PHE A 194 13.89 -6.90 5.78
N SER A 195 13.39 -6.25 6.83
CA SER A 195 14.20 -5.58 7.86
C SER A 195 13.40 -5.41 9.15
N ALA A 196 14.07 -5.14 10.27
CA ALA A 196 13.42 -4.92 11.57
C ALA A 196 12.45 -3.72 11.59
N ASP A 197 12.56 -2.80 10.62
CA ASP A 197 11.67 -1.64 10.48
C ASP A 197 10.41 -1.97 9.67
N GLN A 198 10.44 -3.06 8.90
CA GLN A 198 9.36 -3.50 8.01
C GLN A 198 8.66 -4.71 8.63
N ILE A 199 7.54 -4.47 9.31
CA ILE A 199 6.77 -5.49 10.01
C ILE A 199 5.77 -6.12 9.04
N ASP A 200 5.86 -7.42 8.82
CA ASP A 200 4.96 -8.15 7.93
C ASP A 200 3.54 -8.21 8.50
N ILE A 201 2.55 -7.96 7.63
CA ILE A 201 1.14 -7.91 8.01
C ILE A 201 0.46 -9.26 7.79
N ASN A 202 -0.51 -9.58 8.65
CA ASN A 202 -1.14 -10.90 8.73
C ASN A 202 -2.44 -11.01 7.91
N TYR A 203 -2.34 -11.45 6.65
CA TYR A 203 -3.50 -11.65 5.78
C TYR A 203 -4.46 -12.76 6.23
N SER A 204 -4.13 -13.59 7.23
CA SER A 204 -5.12 -14.48 7.83
C SER A 204 -6.22 -13.72 8.59
N SER A 205 -5.98 -12.44 8.95
CA SER A 205 -6.98 -11.56 9.55
C SER A 205 -7.95 -10.99 8.50
N PRO A 206 -9.27 -11.27 8.59
CA PRO A 206 -10.29 -10.66 7.75
C PRO A 206 -10.32 -9.13 7.82
N ASP A 207 -10.06 -8.58 9.01
CA ASP A 207 -10.05 -7.13 9.23
C ASP A 207 -8.87 -6.45 8.54
N LEU A 208 -7.71 -7.12 8.49
CA LEU A 208 -6.57 -6.61 7.74
C LEU A 208 -6.88 -6.55 6.24
N LEU A 209 -7.46 -7.61 5.66
CA LEU A 209 -7.82 -7.61 4.24
C LEU A 209 -8.73 -6.42 3.91
N LEU A 210 -9.72 -6.16 4.74
CA LEU A 210 -10.64 -5.03 4.54
C LEU A 210 -9.92 -3.68 4.68
N ALA A 211 -8.99 -3.53 5.62
CA ALA A 211 -8.18 -2.32 5.78
C ALA A 211 -7.29 -2.06 4.56
N VAL A 212 -6.65 -3.10 4.02
CA VAL A 212 -5.83 -3.03 2.80
C VAL A 212 -6.69 -2.70 1.58
N LEU A 213 -7.85 -3.34 1.41
CA LEU A 213 -8.76 -3.04 0.31
C LEU A 213 -9.25 -1.58 0.37
N ASP A 214 -9.49 -1.04 1.56
CA ASP A 214 -9.85 0.37 1.73
C ASP A 214 -8.71 1.33 1.34
N VAL A 215 -7.45 0.95 1.61
CA VAL A 215 -6.27 1.68 1.08
C VAL A 215 -6.23 1.65 -0.44
N LEU A 216 -6.41 0.49 -1.06
CA LEU A 216 -6.39 0.36 -2.53
C LEU A 216 -7.52 1.15 -3.19
N LEU A 217 -8.73 1.10 -2.63
CA LEU A 217 -9.87 1.90 -3.11
C LEU A 217 -9.62 3.39 -2.92
N PHE A 218 -9.00 3.79 -1.81
CA PHE A 218 -8.57 5.17 -1.60
C PHE A 218 -7.56 5.62 -2.67
N TYR A 219 -6.60 4.78 -3.09
CA TYR A 219 -5.69 5.12 -4.17
C TYR A 219 -6.43 5.38 -5.48
N VAL A 220 -7.41 4.55 -5.82
CA VAL A 220 -8.29 4.76 -6.98
C VAL A 220 -9.07 6.08 -6.87
N GLU A 221 -9.60 6.40 -5.69
CA GLU A 221 -10.26 7.69 -5.41
C GLU A 221 -9.31 8.89 -5.56
N GLN A 222 -8.00 8.69 -5.37
CA GLN A 222 -6.96 9.68 -5.62
C GLN A 222 -6.42 9.66 -7.07
N ASN A 223 -7.15 9.01 -8.00
CA ASN A 223 -6.81 8.85 -9.42
C ASN A 223 -5.59 7.96 -9.72
N ALA A 224 -5.28 6.99 -8.86
CA ALA A 224 -4.43 5.88 -9.29
C ALA A 224 -5.12 5.11 -10.42
N GLN A 225 -4.45 5.03 -11.57
CA GLN A 225 -4.94 4.26 -12.73
C GLN A 225 -4.23 2.90 -12.83
N LEU A 226 -3.06 2.80 -12.22
CA LEU A 226 -2.27 1.58 -12.10
C LEU A 226 -1.82 1.44 -10.64
N ILE A 227 -1.75 0.21 -10.14
CA ILE A 227 -1.22 -0.08 -8.80
C ILE A 227 -0.17 -1.17 -8.95
N ARG A 228 1.05 -0.89 -8.50
CA ARG A 228 2.11 -1.87 -8.38
C ARG A 228 1.95 -2.57 -7.03
N LEU A 229 1.63 -3.87 -7.04
CA LEU A 229 1.59 -4.67 -5.83
C LEU A 229 3.03 -5.06 -5.45
N ASP A 230 3.55 -4.48 -4.38
CA ASP A 230 4.90 -4.77 -3.91
C ASP A 230 4.92 -6.08 -3.09
N ALA A 231 6.01 -6.85 -3.23
CA ALA A 231 6.29 -8.05 -2.43
C ALA A 231 5.14 -9.09 -2.35
N ILE A 232 4.54 -9.45 -3.49
CA ILE A 232 3.44 -10.45 -3.57
C ILE A 232 3.91 -11.90 -3.83
N GLY A 233 5.21 -12.17 -3.70
CA GLY A 233 5.86 -13.43 -4.12
C GLY A 233 6.26 -14.35 -2.98
#